data_AF-A0A4P6JIV1-F1
#
_entry.id   AF-A0A4P6JIV1-F1
#
_cell.length_a   1.000
_cell.length_b   1.000
_cell.length_c   1.000
_cell.angle_alpha   90.00
_cell.angle_beta   90.00
_cell.angle_gamma   90.00
#
_symmetry.space_group_name_H-M   'P 1'
#
loop_
_entity.id
_entity.type
_entity.pdbx_description
1 polymer ?
#
loop_
_entity_poly.entity_id
_entity_poly.type
_entity_poly.pdbx_seq_one_letter_code
_entity_poly.pdbx_strand_id
1 'polypeptide(L)' 'MNEGFELVLWTLNATFRLGNITQDIPMMKGSFALYDACLAYLKLHQIAIIYNEERDLYVFIDPQTDEEVTSPMRREE' A
#
# COMPACT_ATOMS: atom_id res chain seq x y z
N MET A 1 2.51 13.71 -7.18
CA MET A 1 1.92 12.36 -7.27
C MET A 1 0.60 12.47 -8.04
N ASN A 2 0.25 11.53 -8.93
CA ASN A 2 -1.05 11.59 -9.63
C ASN A 2 -2.14 10.90 -8.81
N GLU A 3 -3.41 11.24 -9.06
CA GLU A 3 -4.57 10.72 -8.32
C GLU A 3 -4.69 9.18 -8.37
N GLY A 4 -4.35 8.57 -9.52
CA GLY A 4 -4.36 7.11 -9.67
C GLY A 4 -3.34 6.40 -8.78
N PHE A 5 -2.16 6.99 -8.61
CA PHE A 5 -1.10 6.46 -7.77
C PHE A 5 -1.49 6.51 -6.29
N GLU A 6 -2.12 7.60 -5.85
CA GLU A 6 -2.64 7.72 -4.48
C GLU A 6 -3.71 6.66 -4.18
N LEU A 7 -4.64 6.43 -5.11
CA LEU A 7 -5.67 5.39 -4.97
C LEU A 7 -5.08 3.97 -4.88
N VAL A 8 -4.00 3.69 -5.62
CA VAL A 8 -3.28 2.41 -5.55
C VAL A 8 -2.68 2.21 -4.16
N LEU A 9 -2.00 3.23 -3.61
CA LEU A 9 -1.41 3.16 -2.27
C LEU A 9 -2.48 2.93 -1.20
N TRP A 10 -3.63 3.62 -1.30
CA TRP A 10 -4.76 3.46 -0.37
C TRP A 10 -5.32 2.05 -0.39
N THR A 11 -5.61 1.54 -1.58
CA THR A 11 -6.21 0.22 -1.77
C THR A 11 -5.33 -0.87 -1.18
N LEU A 12 -4.00 -0.78 -1.40
CA LEU A 12 -3.05 -1.73 -0.83
C LEU A 12 -2.96 -1.62 0.69
N ASN A 13 -2.85 -0.42 1.25
CA ASN A 13 -2.76 -0.24 2.70
C ASN A 13 -4.01 -0.78 3.42
N ALA A 14 -5.21 -0.47 2.90
CA ALA A 14 -6.46 -0.99 3.45
C ALA A 14 -6.52 -2.53 3.38
N THR A 15 -6.09 -3.11 2.26
CA THR A 15 -6.05 -4.57 2.08
C THR A 15 -5.07 -5.21 3.07
N PHE A 16 -3.89 -4.64 3.26
CA PHE A 16 -2.92 -5.15 4.22
C PHE A 16 -3.44 -5.09 5.66
N ARG A 17 -4.07 -3.97 6.06
CA ARG A 17 -4.68 -3.82 7.40
C ARG A 17 -5.79 -4.85 7.64
N LEU A 18 -6.67 -5.06 6.65
CA LEU A 18 -7.70 -6.10 6.73
C LEU A 18 -7.09 -7.50 6.85
N GLY A 19 -5.93 -7.74 6.24
CA GLY A 19 -5.19 -9.01 6.29
C GLY A 19 -4.67 -9.32 7.67
N ASN A 20 -4.14 -8.31 8.34
CA ASN A 20 -3.64 -8.43 9.70
C ASN A 20 -4.77 -8.73 10.70
N ILE A 21 -5.97 -8.18 10.49
CA ILE A 21 -7.11 -8.35 11.41
C ILE A 21 -7.82 -9.69 11.23
N THR A 22 -8.02 -10.14 9.99
CA THR A 22 -8.92 -11.26 9.70
C THR A 22 -8.26 -12.63 9.83
N GLN A 23 -6.93 -12.72 9.90
CA GLN A 23 -6.13 -13.97 9.85
C GLN A 23 -6.45 -14.92 8.68
N ASP A 24 -7.30 -14.50 7.74
CA ASP A 24 -7.80 -15.32 6.62
C ASP A 24 -7.27 -14.78 5.28
N ILE A 25 -5.94 -14.75 5.20
CA ILE A 25 -5.15 -14.35 4.03
C ILE A 25 -5.57 -15.10 2.74
N PRO A 26 -5.97 -16.39 2.76
CA PRO A 26 -6.42 -17.09 1.55
C PRO A 26 -7.71 -16.52 0.94
N MET A 27 -8.70 -16.13 1.75
CA MET A 27 -9.94 -15.54 1.26
C MET A 27 -9.70 -14.16 0.64
N MET A 28 -8.76 -13.41 1.19
CA MET A 28 -8.33 -12.12 0.63
C MET A 28 -7.41 -12.23 -0.59
N LYS A 29 -6.74 -13.37 -0.82
CA LYS A 29 -6.01 -13.59 -2.08
C LYS A 29 -6.96 -13.94 -3.25
N GLY A 30 -8.10 -14.57 -2.97
CA GLY A 30 -9.10 -14.93 -3.99
C GLY A 30 -9.95 -13.75 -4.50
N SER A 31 -10.12 -12.70 -3.70
CA SER A 31 -10.99 -11.55 -4.03
C SER A 31 -10.28 -10.35 -4.69
N PHE A 32 -8.95 -10.34 -4.81
CA PHE A 32 -8.23 -9.10 -5.15
C PHE A 32 -7.34 -9.20 -6.41
N ALA A 33 -7.94 -9.42 -7.58
CA ALA A 33 -7.28 -9.06 -8.84
C ALA A 33 -6.78 -7.59 -8.85
N LEU A 34 -7.48 -6.72 -8.10
CA LEU A 34 -7.08 -5.34 -7.86
C LEU A 34 -5.79 -5.23 -7.02
N TYR A 35 -5.58 -6.09 -6.03
CA TYR A 35 -4.34 -6.11 -5.22
C TYR A 35 -3.14 -6.48 -6.09
N ASP A 36 -3.26 -7.52 -6.91
CA ASP A 36 -2.18 -7.93 -7.81
C ASP A 36 -1.89 -6.84 -8.86
N ALA A 37 -2.93 -6.19 -9.40
CA ALA A 37 -2.77 -5.06 -10.31
C ALA A 37 -2.08 -3.86 -9.65
N CYS A 38 -2.47 -3.53 -8.42
CA CYS A 38 -1.85 -2.47 -7.63
C CYS A 38 -0.38 -2.77 -7.30
N LEU A 39 -0.05 -4.01 -6.90
CA LEU A 39 1.33 -4.42 -6.68
C LEU A 39 2.16 -4.39 -7.96
N ALA A 40 1.61 -4.85 -9.08
CA ALA A 40 2.29 -4.79 -10.37
C ALA A 40 2.57 -3.34 -10.78
N TYR A 41 1.62 -2.44 -10.56
CA TYR A 41 1.79 -1.01 -10.79
C TYR A 41 2.93 -0.43 -9.93
N LEU A 42 2.94 -0.68 -8.61
CA LEU A 42 4.02 -0.21 -7.74
C LEU A 42 5.40 -0.76 -8.15
N LYS A 43 5.48 -2.02 -8.59
CA LYS A 43 6.72 -2.61 -9.10
C LYS A 43 7.22 -1.92 -10.38
N LEU A 44 6.33 -1.57 -11.31
CA LEU A 44 6.71 -0.79 -12.50
C LEU A 44 7.30 0.57 -12.12
N HIS A 45 6.80 1.16 -11.03
CA HIS A 45 7.29 2.41 -10.47
C HIS A 45 8.44 2.24 -9.46
N GLN A 46 8.98 1.01 -9.30
CA GLN A 46 10.08 0.66 -8.40
C GLN A 46 9.84 1.00 -6.91
N ILE A 47 8.60 1.16 -6.49
CA ILE A 47 8.27 1.49 -5.10
C ILE A 47 8.55 0.30 -4.19
N ALA A 48 9.35 0.52 -3.16
CA ALA A 48 9.61 -0.47 -2.13
C ALA A 48 8.45 -0.48 -1.12
N ILE A 49 8.05 -1.67 -0.66
CA ILE A 49 7.01 -1.84 0.35
C ILE A 49 7.67 -2.45 1.59
N ILE A 50 7.65 -1.72 2.69
CA ILE A 50 8.28 -2.12 3.95
C ILE A 50 7.21 -2.15 5.02
N TYR A 51 7.24 -3.14 5.91
CA TYR A 51 6.39 -3.13 7.09
C TYR A 51 7.09 -2.36 8.22
N ASN A 52 6.46 -1.30 8.72
CA ASN A 52 6.93 -0.54 9.86
C ASN A 52 6.31 -1.11 11.14
N GLU A 53 7.13 -1.80 11.94
CA GLU A 53 6.69 -2.47 13.17
C GLU A 53 6.24 -1.48 14.25
N GLU A 54 6.88 -0.31 14.37
CA GLU A 54 6.51 0.72 15.36
C GLU A 54 5.13 1.31 15.10
N ARG A 55 4.76 1.45 13.82
CA ARG A 55 3.48 2.03 13.38
C ARG A 55 2.43 0.95 13.05
N ASP A 56 2.80 -0.32 13.11
CA ASP A 56 1.98 -1.47 12.70
C ASP A 56 1.30 -1.27 11.33
N LEU A 57 2.08 -0.84 10.33
CA LEU A 57 1.56 -0.56 9.00
C LEU A 57 2.61 -0.74 7.90
N TYR A 58 2.15 -1.00 6.68
CA TYR A 58 3.02 -0.99 5.50
C TYR A 58 3.25 0.46 5.03
N VAL A 59 4.52 0.81 4.87
CA VAL A 59 5.01 2.05 4.26
C VAL A 59 5.51 1.78 2.85
N PHE A 60 5.38 2.79 1.99
CA PHE A 60 5.80 2.73 0.59
C PHE A 60 6.94 3.72 0.41
N ILE A 61 8.10 3.28 -0.08
CA ILE A 61 9.31 4.11 -0.20
C ILE A 61 9.62 4.34 -1.67
N ASP A 62 9.84 5.60 -2.05
CA ASP A 62 10.34 5.95 -3.37
C ASP A 62 11.85 5.68 -3.43
N PRO A 63 12.33 4.79 -4.31
CA PRO A 63 13.75 4.47 -4.38
C PRO A 63 14.61 5.62 -4.91
N GLN A 64 14.03 6.65 -5.54
CA GLN A 64 14.77 7.79 -6.07
C GLN A 64 15.08 8.83 -5.01
N THR A 65 14.17 9.02 -4.06
CA THR A 65 14.30 10.02 -2.98
C THR A 65 14.59 9.40 -1.62
N ASP A 66 14.42 8.09 -1.47
CA ASP A 66 14.46 7.35 -0.20
C ASP A 66 13.43 7.87 0.83
N GLU A 67 12.38 8.55 0.34
CA GLU A 67 11.31 9.11 1.16
C GLU A 67 10.07 8.22 1.16
N GLU A 68 9.34 8.24 2.28
CA GLU A 68 8.04 7.60 2.38
C GLU A 68 7.04 8.31 1.44
N VAL A 69 6.54 7.57 0.47
CA VAL A 69 5.42 7.99 -0.37
C VAL A 69 4.15 7.79 0.42
N THR A 70 3.90 8.70 1.35
CA THR A 70 2.60 8.78 2.00
C THR A 70 1.62 9.35 0.99
N SER A 71 0.51 8.65 0.76
CA SER A 71 -0.66 9.35 0.27
C SER A 71 -1.02 10.47 1.27
N PRO A 72 -1.44 11.67 0.82
CA PRO A 72 -1.72 12.80 1.70
C PRO A 72 -2.87 12.47 2.67
N MET A 73 -2.54 11.89 3.81
CA MET A 73 -3.44 11.63 4.94
C MET A 73 -3.23 12.65 6.05
N ARG A 74 -3.00 13.91 5.68
CA ARG A 74 -3.25 15.07 6.56
C ARG A 74 -3.83 16.21 5.73
N ARG A 75 -5.15 16.17 5.50
CA ARG A 75 -5.90 17.41 5.73
C ARG A 75 -6.10 17.45 7.23
N GLU A 76 -5.29 18.27 7.90
CA GLU A 76 -5.64 18.75 9.23
C GLU A 76 -6.96 19.52 9.04
N GLU A 77 -8.06 18.97 9.56
CA GLU A 77 -9.23 19.75 9.92
C GLU A 77 -9.00 20.43 11.27
#